data_AF-A0A3N5BIG3-F1
#
_entry.id   AF-A0A3N5BIG3-F1
#
_cell.length_a   1.000
_cell.length_b   1.000
_cell.length_c   1.000
_cell.angle_alpha   90.00
_cell.angle_beta   90.00
_cell.angle_gamma   90.00
#
_symmetry.space_group_name_H-M   'P 1'
#
loop_
_entity.id
_entity.type
_entity.pdbx_description
1 polymer ?
#
loop_
_entity_poly.entity_id
_entity_poly.type
_entity_poly.pdbx_seq_one_letter_code
_entity_poly.pdbx_strand_id
1 'polypeptide(L)'
;MPSSAWRVVEGDPPSPQISWRRQGGSVITKEMKVLEVMERYPATRPVFETWGLRYRVCIPCNSLFDTLEELARNRGMSLDKLLADLNRAVASGSNTCPRCRG
;
A
#
# COMPACT_ATOMS: atom_id res chain seq x y z
N MET A 1 -21.83 -13.37 -43.84
CA MET A 1 -20.65 -12.76 -43.19
C MET A 1 -21.09 -12.06 -41.91
N PRO A 2 -21.13 -12.72 -40.74
CA PRO A 2 -21.19 -12.01 -39.47
C PRO A 2 -19.78 -11.94 -38.84
N SER A 3 -19.27 -10.71 -38.77
CA SER A 3 -18.20 -10.29 -37.87
C SER A 3 -18.64 -10.48 -36.42
N SER A 4 -17.69 -10.83 -35.55
CA SER A 4 -17.74 -10.86 -34.07
C SER A 4 -17.55 -12.27 -33.49
N ALA A 5 -16.32 -12.79 -33.60
CA ALA A 5 -15.84 -13.93 -32.84
C ALA A 5 -14.82 -13.44 -31.79
N TRP A 6 -15.27 -12.81 -30.71
CA TRP A 6 -14.48 -12.70 -29.50
C TRP A 6 -14.76 -13.96 -28.66
N ARG A 7 -13.84 -14.90 -28.80
CA ARG A 7 -13.76 -16.12 -28.00
C ARG A 7 -13.23 -15.73 -26.62
N VAL A 8 -14.07 -15.91 -25.62
CA VAL A 8 -13.73 -15.88 -24.19
C VAL A 8 -12.67 -16.96 -23.96
N VAL A 9 -11.43 -16.55 -23.69
CA VAL A 9 -10.48 -17.38 -22.94
C VAL A 9 -10.61 -16.95 -21.49
N GLU A 10 -10.88 -17.92 -20.62
CA GLU A 10 -10.96 -17.73 -19.18
C GLU A 10 -9.59 -17.29 -18.66
N GLY A 11 -9.48 -16.00 -18.42
CA GLY A 11 -8.46 -15.39 -17.62
C GLY A 11 -9.13 -14.20 -16.97
N ASP A 12 -9.91 -14.47 -15.93
CA ASP A 12 -10.40 -13.41 -15.03
C ASP A 12 -9.17 -12.58 -14.63
N PRO A 13 -9.03 -11.32 -15.07
CA PRO A 13 -8.00 -10.48 -14.52
C PRO A 13 -8.35 -10.34 -13.04
N PRO A 14 -7.45 -10.56 -12.08
CA PRO A 14 -7.75 -10.25 -10.69
C PRO A 14 -8.02 -8.75 -10.65
N SER A 15 -9.29 -8.40 -10.65
CA SER A 15 -9.74 -7.05 -10.34
C SER A 15 -9.25 -6.77 -8.91
N PRO A 16 -8.41 -5.76 -8.65
CA PRO A 16 -8.40 -5.21 -7.31
C PRO A 16 -9.71 -4.41 -7.25
N GLN A 17 -10.66 -4.99 -6.55
CA GLN A 17 -12.01 -4.50 -6.37
C GLN A 17 -11.97 -3.13 -5.70
N ILE A 18 -11.98 -2.06 -6.50
CA ILE A 18 -12.06 -0.68 -6.00
C ILE A 18 -13.50 -0.39 -5.55
N SER A 19 -13.92 -1.08 -4.50
CA SER A 19 -15.03 -0.70 -3.63
C SER A 19 -14.38 -0.18 -2.35
N TRP A 20 -14.17 1.14 -2.26
CA TRP A 20 -13.57 1.79 -1.09
C TRP A 20 -14.51 1.77 0.12
N ARG A 21 -14.83 0.56 0.61
CA ARG A 21 -15.63 0.35 1.82
C ARG A 21 -14.65 0.13 2.98
N ARG A 22 -14.30 1.25 3.63
CA ARG A 22 -13.93 1.36 5.06
C ARG A 22 -13.28 0.09 5.65
N GLN A 23 -12.00 -0.15 5.41
CA GLN A 23 -11.29 -1.25 6.08
C GLN A 23 -10.44 -0.74 7.24
N GLY A 24 -11.01 -0.89 8.44
CA GLY A 24 -10.30 -0.85 9.71
C GLY A 24 -9.72 -2.22 10.05
N GLY A 25 -8.47 -2.22 10.50
CA GLY A 25 -7.71 -3.40 10.91
C GLY A 25 -6.26 -2.99 11.15
N SER A 26 -6.00 -2.29 12.24
CA SER A 26 -4.90 -1.33 12.45
C SER A 26 -3.48 -1.90 12.59
N VAL A 27 -3.18 -3.10 12.06
CA VAL A 27 -1.87 -3.74 12.24
C VAL A 27 -1.24 -4.04 10.88
N ILE A 28 -0.15 -3.33 10.60
CA ILE A 28 0.70 -3.56 9.44
C ILE A 28 1.75 -4.61 9.82
N THR A 29 1.82 -5.68 9.05
CA THR A 29 2.79 -6.77 9.23
C THR A 29 3.88 -6.72 8.16
N LYS A 30 5.04 -7.32 8.46
CA LYS A 30 6.23 -7.31 7.59
C LYS A 30 6.06 -8.07 6.26
N GLU A 31 5.09 -8.97 6.21
CA GLU A 31 4.77 -9.81 5.05
C GLU A 31 3.88 -9.06 4.04
N MET A 32 3.30 -7.92 4.43
CA MET A 32 2.51 -7.10 3.50
C MET A 32 3.42 -6.45 2.46
N LYS A 33 2.91 -6.36 1.23
CA LYS A 33 3.57 -5.66 0.13
C LYS A 33 3.44 -4.15 0.29
N VAL A 34 4.44 -3.41 -0.20
CA VAL A 34 4.42 -1.93 -0.16
C VAL A 34 3.16 -1.39 -0.84
N LEU A 35 2.81 -1.91 -2.02
CA LEU A 35 1.57 -1.55 -2.73
C LEU A 35 0.33 -1.78 -1.88
N GLU A 36 0.19 -2.97 -1.29
CA GLU A 36 -0.97 -3.34 -0.47
C GLU A 36 -1.11 -2.42 0.74
N VAL A 37 0.00 -2.07 1.40
CA VAL A 37 -0.01 -1.13 2.53
C VAL A 37 -0.44 0.26 2.09
N MET A 38 0.01 0.74 0.93
CA MET A 38 -0.37 2.06 0.40
C MET A 38 -1.84 2.11 -0.04
N GLU A 39 -2.36 1.02 -0.62
CA GLU A 39 -3.75 0.92 -1.04
C GLU A 39 -4.70 0.78 0.15
N ARG A 40 -4.32 -0.05 1.14
CA ARG A 40 -5.12 -0.30 2.35
C ARG A 40 -5.04 0.83 3.36
N TYR A 41 -3.87 1.46 3.49
CA TYR A 41 -3.60 2.53 4.45
C TYR A 41 -3.02 3.78 3.76
N PRO A 42 -3.84 4.63 3.14
CA PRO A 42 -3.37 5.84 2.46
C PRO A 42 -2.62 6.80 3.41
N ALA A 43 -2.88 6.72 4.72
CA ALA A 43 -2.16 7.48 5.76
C ALA A 43 -0.66 7.12 5.86
N THR A 44 -0.22 6.00 5.28
CA THR A 44 1.20 5.56 5.29
C THR A 44 2.04 6.18 4.16
N ARG A 45 1.41 6.76 3.13
CA ARG A 45 2.10 7.43 2.02
C ARG A 45 3.12 8.48 2.48
N PRO A 46 2.81 9.42 3.40
CA PRO A 46 3.78 10.40 3.90
C PRO A 46 4.95 9.77 4.68
N VAL A 47 4.73 8.60 5.30
CA VAL A 47 5.80 7.84 5.96
C VAL A 47 6.80 7.37 4.91
N PHE A 48 6.34 6.69 3.86
CA PHE A 48 7.21 6.22 2.78
C PHE A 48 7.96 7.36 2.08
N GLU A 49 7.35 8.53 1.94
CA GLU A 49 8.02 9.73 1.40
C GLU A 49 9.13 10.22 2.33
N THR A 50 8.85 10.35 3.63
CA THR A 50 9.84 10.78 4.64
C THR A 50 11.02 9.81 4.71
N TRP A 51 10.74 8.50 4.69
CA TRP A 51 11.77 7.47 4.63
C TRP A 51 12.55 7.55 3.31
N GLY A 52 11.86 7.74 2.18
CA GLY A 52 12.50 7.91 0.88
C GLY A 52 13.46 9.10 0.83
N LEU A 53 13.10 10.23 1.47
CA LEU A 53 13.97 11.39 1.62
C LEU A 53 15.22 11.08 2.46
N ARG A 54 15.07 10.33 3.57
CA ARG A 54 16.20 9.92 4.42
C ARG A 54 17.21 9.05 3.69
N TYR A 55 16.73 8.15 2.83
CA TYR A 55 17.57 7.24 2.05
C TYR A 55 17.88 7.76 0.64
N ARG A 56 17.47 8.99 0.31
CA ARG A 56 17.59 9.62 -1.02
C ARG A 56 17.11 8.71 -2.17
N VAL A 57 16.07 7.92 -1.92
CA VAL A 57 15.57 6.94 -2.88
C VAL A 57 14.05 6.87 -2.82
N CYS A 58 13.41 6.71 -3.98
CA CYS A 58 11.99 6.40 -4.02
C CYS A 58 11.79 4.92 -3.63
N ILE A 59 11.37 4.69 -2.38
CA ILE A 59 11.03 3.37 -1.83
C ILE A 59 9.95 2.66 -2.67
N PRO A 60 8.77 3.28 -2.92
CA PRO A 60 7.73 2.61 -3.69
C PRO A 60 8.11 2.37 -5.16
N CYS A 61 8.97 3.20 -5.77
CA CYS A 61 9.35 3.02 -7.17
C CYS A 61 10.18 1.76 -7.43
N ASN A 62 10.98 1.34 -6.46
CA ASN A 62 11.91 0.23 -6.61
C ASN A 62 11.46 -1.05 -5.92
N SER A 63 10.48 -0.97 -5.02
CA SER A 63 10.04 -2.10 -4.18
C SER A 63 8.53 -2.15 -4.03
N LEU A 64 7.81 -1.73 -5.07
CA LEU A 64 6.33 -1.67 -5.07
C LEU A 64 5.70 -3.04 -4.76
N PHE A 65 6.30 -4.10 -5.32
CA PHE A 65 5.79 -5.47 -5.24
C PHE A 65 6.50 -6.32 -4.18
N ASP A 66 7.58 -5.78 -3.59
CA ASP A 66 8.32 -6.45 -2.51
C ASP A 66 7.55 -6.35 -1.19
N THR A 67 7.80 -7.30 -0.30
CA THR A 67 7.37 -7.22 1.09
C THR A 67 8.16 -6.17 1.86
N LEU A 68 7.60 -5.66 2.98
CA LEU A 68 8.33 -4.74 3.86
C LEU A 68 9.62 -5.36 4.41
N GLU A 69 9.63 -6.68 4.64
CA GLU A 69 10.83 -7.41 5.06
C GLU A 69 11.92 -7.42 3.98
N GLU A 70 11.56 -7.74 2.73
CA GLU A 70 12.50 -7.75 1.61
C GLU A 70 13.04 -6.36 1.30
N LEU A 71 12.18 -5.34 1.31
CA LEU A 71 12.57 -3.95 1.22
C LEU A 71 13.62 -3.61 2.29
N ALA A 72 13.37 -4.02 3.53
CA ALA A 72 14.25 -3.72 4.64
C ALA A 72 15.61 -4.41 4.50
N ARG A 73 15.60 -5.68 4.13
CA ARG A 73 16.79 -6.51 3.91
C ARG A 73 17.62 -5.98 2.74
N ASN A 74 17.00 -5.73 1.58
CA ASN A 74 17.68 -5.33 0.35
C ASN A 74 18.33 -3.94 0.47
N ARG A 75 17.78 -3.06 1.31
CA ARG A 75 18.30 -1.69 1.52
C ARG A 75 19.08 -1.51 2.80
N GLY A 76 19.16 -2.54 3.66
CA GLY A 76 19.80 -2.43 4.98
C GLY A 76 19.10 -1.43 5.91
N MET A 77 17.78 -1.28 5.82
CA MET A 77 17.00 -0.41 6.71
C MET A 77 16.38 -1.20 7.88
N SER A 78 16.09 -0.51 8.98
CA SER A 78 15.52 -1.16 10.17
C SER A 78 14.02 -1.44 9.98
N LEU A 79 13.67 -2.72 9.79
CA LEU A 79 12.29 -3.19 9.66
C LEU A 79 11.41 -2.75 10.83
N ASP A 80 11.88 -2.95 12.07
CA ASP A 80 11.14 -2.56 13.29
C ASP A 80 10.78 -1.07 13.31
N LYS A 81 11.71 -0.20 12.91
CA LYS A 81 11.46 1.25 12.86
C LYS A 81 10.45 1.60 11.79
N LEU A 82 10.53 0.95 10.62
CA LEU A 82 9.57 1.16 9.53
C LEU A 82 8.17 0.73 9.97
N LEU A 83 8.02 -0.47 10.53
CA LEU A 83 6.75 -0.98 11.04
C LEU A 83 6.17 -0.09 12.15
N ALA A 84 7.00 0.38 13.09
CA ALA A 84 6.55 1.28 14.14
C ALA A 84 6.02 2.61 13.58
N ASP A 85 6.71 3.18 12.59
CA ASP A 85 6.30 4.45 11.96
C ASP A 85 4.99 4.29 11.17
N LEU A 86 4.87 3.20 10.42
CA LEU A 86 3.67 2.85 9.66
C LEU A 86 2.45 2.64 10.58
N ASN A 87 2.59 1.84 11.64
CA ASN A 87 1.52 1.62 12.60
C ASN A 87 1.13 2.92 13.33
N ARG A 88 2.11 3.78 13.65
CA ARG A 88 1.85 5.12 14.23
C ARG A 88 1.06 6.01 13.28
N ALA A 89 1.37 6.00 11.99
CA ALA A 89 0.65 6.78 10.98
C ALA A 89 -0.79 6.28 10.80
N VAL A 90 -1.02 4.96 10.83
CA VAL A 90 -2.37 4.38 10.80
C VAL A 90 -3.18 4.79 12.03
N ALA A 91 -2.58 4.72 13.22
CA ALA A 91 -3.21 5.18 14.45
C ALA A 91 -3.60 6.68 14.37
N SER A 92 -2.76 7.50 13.73
CA SER A 92 -2.96 8.95 13.58
C SER A 92 -3.86 9.37 12.41
N GLY A 93 -4.09 8.47 11.44
CA GLY A 93 -4.86 8.74 10.22
C GLY A 93 -6.31 8.27 10.26
N SER A 94 -6.71 7.55 11.33
CA SER A 94 -8.05 6.98 11.50
C SER A 94 -9.11 7.97 12.02
N ASN A 95 -8.70 9.19 12.35
CA ASN A 95 -9.47 10.16 13.13
C ASN A 95 -9.73 11.49 12.41
N THR A 96 -9.47 11.60 11.10
CA THR A 96 -9.95 12.75 10.33
C THR A 96 -11.15 12.34 9.48
N CYS A 97 -12.33 12.66 9.98
CA CYS A 97 -13.52 12.80 9.16
C CYS A 97 -13.57 14.27 8.71
N PRO A 98 -13.15 14.63 7.48
CA PRO A 98 -13.32 15.98 6.97
C PRO A 98 -14.72 16.19 6.35
N ARG A 99 -15.63 15.21 6.41
CA ARG A 99 -17.01 15.34 5.91
C ARG A 99 -18.01 15.65 7.03
N CYS A 100 -17.84 16.81 7.63
CA CYS A 100 -18.96 17.58 8.19
C CYS A 100 -18.98 18.94 7.47
N ARG A 101 -19.67 19.00 6.32
CA ARG A 101 -20.07 20.28 5.74
C ARG A 101 -21.59 20.21 5.65
N GLY A 102 -22.23 20.83 6.66
CA GLY A 102 -23.66 21.10 6.69
C GLY A 102 -24.03 22.29 5.80
#